data_AF-A0A9E4FUZ3-F1
#
_entry.id   AF-A0A9E4FUZ3-F1
#
_cell.length_a   1.000
_cell.length_b   1.000
_cell.length_c   1.000
_cell.angle_alpha   90.00
_cell.angle_beta   90.00
_cell.angle_gamma   90.00
#
_symmetry.space_group_name_H-M   'P 1'
#
loop_
_entity.id
_entity.type
_entity.pdbx_description
1 polymer ?
#
loop_
_entity_poly.entity_id
_entity_poly.type
_entity_poly.pdbx_seq_one_letter_code
_entity_poly.pdbx_strand_id
1 'polypeptide(L)'
;MLLDNASQLLPDVTGSQLELRVRMQRLSAESCGVRLRADANGDGGVAIGLSDAGLVVDEQPPVPLADENAELHIFLDRCVVEVFADGGRVA
;
A
#
# COMPACT_ATOMS: atom_id res chain seq x y z
N MET A 1 -1.43 -7.92 8.02
CA MET A 1 -0.70 -8.45 6.85
C MET A 1 0.78 -8.17 7.05
N LEU A 2 1.64 -9.19 7.06
CA LEU A 2 3.08 -9.00 7.20
C LEU A 2 3.67 -8.86 5.80
N LEU A 3 4.23 -7.70 5.45
CA LEU A 3 5.07 -7.55 4.26
C LEU A 3 6.43 -8.17 4.63
N ASP A 4 6.64 -9.44 4.28
CA ASP A 4 7.78 -10.23 4.75
C ASP A 4 9.13 -9.75 4.19
N ASN A 5 10.18 -9.80 5.05
CA ASN A 5 11.66 -9.85 4.91
C ASN A 5 12.43 -9.26 3.70
N ALA A 6 11.78 -8.76 2.65
CA ALA A 6 12.38 -8.13 1.47
C ALA A 6 11.86 -6.70 1.28
N SER A 7 11.36 -6.07 2.35
CA SER A 7 10.95 -4.66 2.32
C SER A 7 12.16 -3.74 2.18
N GLN A 8 12.10 -2.79 1.27
CA GLN A 8 13.14 -1.79 1.08
C GLN A 8 12.56 -0.38 1.21
N LEU A 9 13.23 0.48 1.98
CA LEU A 9 12.91 1.90 2.00
C LEU A 9 13.18 2.53 0.64
N LEU A 10 12.30 3.43 0.22
CA LEU A 10 12.53 4.29 -0.95
C LEU A 10 13.27 5.55 -0.46
N PRO A 11 14.60 5.66 -0.62
CA PRO A 11 15.42 6.65 0.08
C PRO A 11 15.08 8.10 -0.29
N ASP A 12 14.55 8.32 -1.50
CA ASP A 12 14.22 9.64 -2.02
C ASP A 12 12.73 10.00 -1.90
N VAL A 13 11.93 9.14 -1.28
CA VAL A 13 10.49 9.36 -1.08
C VAL A 13 10.24 9.56 0.41
N THR A 14 10.41 10.81 0.86
CA THR A 14 10.19 11.22 2.26
C THR A 14 9.28 12.45 2.32
N GLY A 15 8.56 12.60 3.44
CA GLY A 15 7.67 13.74 3.65
C GLY A 15 6.45 13.39 4.49
N SER A 16 5.84 14.42 5.08
CA SER A 16 4.58 14.31 5.83
C SER A 16 3.35 14.71 5.01
N GLN A 17 3.55 15.21 3.78
CA GLN A 17 2.52 15.54 2.81
C GLN A 17 2.96 15.07 1.43
N LEU A 18 2.28 14.05 0.89
CA LEU A 18 2.65 13.41 -0.37
C LEU A 18 1.40 13.00 -1.14
N GLU A 19 1.49 13.10 -2.46
CA GLU A 19 0.60 12.43 -3.40
C GLU A 19 1.40 11.34 -4.11
N LEU A 20 0.98 10.09 -3.97
CA LEU A 20 1.69 8.94 -4.50
C LEU A 20 0.80 8.19 -5.50
N ARG A 21 1.39 7.78 -6.62
CA ARG A 21 0.79 6.82 -7.56
C ARG A 21 1.60 5.55 -7.50
N VAL A 22 0.95 4.46 -7.09
CA VAL A 22 1.60 3.17 -6.85
C VAL A 22 0.90 2.12 -7.69
N ARG A 23 1.67 1.40 -8.51
CA ARG A 23 1.20 0.22 -9.23
C ARG A 23 1.78 -1.02 -8.58
N MET A 24 0.91 -1.90 -8.11
CA MET A 24 1.28 -3.15 -7.46
C MET A 24 1.01 -4.33 -8.38
N GLN A 25 2.00 -5.21 -8.50
CA GLN A 25 1.89 -6.47 -9.24
C GLN A 25 2.52 -7.56 -8.38
N ARG A 26 1.76 -8.62 -8.08
CA ARG A 26 2.26 -9.71 -7.24
C ARG A 26 3.19 -10.67 -7.98
N LEU A 27 3.02 -10.81 -9.30
CA LEU A 27 3.72 -11.82 -10.10
C LEU A 27 3.56 -13.21 -9.45
N SER A 28 4.64 -13.80 -8.93
CA SER A 28 4.63 -15.09 -8.23
C SER A 28 4.58 -14.97 -6.70
N ALA A 29 4.51 -13.76 -6.14
CA ALA A 29 4.44 -13.55 -4.70
C ALA A 29 3.01 -13.77 -4.18
N GLU A 30 2.87 -14.39 -3.00
CA GLU A 30 1.56 -14.55 -2.35
C GLU A 30 0.95 -13.18 -2.01
N SER A 31 1.81 -12.23 -1.64
CA SER A 31 1.42 -10.85 -1.38
C SER A 31 2.52 -9.84 -1.73
N CYS A 32 2.13 -8.59 -1.96
CA CYS A 32 3.04 -7.46 -2.07
C CYS A 32 2.39 -6.19 -1.50
N GLY A 33 3.13 -5.10 -1.34
CA GLY A 33 2.55 -3.88 -0.81
C GLY A 33 3.54 -2.75 -0.57
N VAL A 34 3.04 -1.68 0.05
CA VAL A 34 3.80 -0.50 0.43
C VAL A 34 3.49 -0.15 1.88
N ARG A 35 4.52 0.30 2.61
CA ARG A 35 4.38 0.86 3.95
C ARG A 35 4.63 2.35 3.89
N LEU A 36 3.65 3.12 4.36
CA LEU A 36 3.70 4.58 4.41
C LEU A 36 4.10 5.02 5.81
N ARG A 37 4.86 6.12 5.90
CA ARG A 37 5.29 6.70 7.19
C ARG A 37 6.08 5.71 8.06
N ALA A 38 6.81 4.80 7.43
CA ALA A 38 7.79 3.99 8.12
C ALA A 38 8.92 4.88 8.68
N ASP A 39 9.56 4.43 9.75
CA ASP A 39 10.78 5.05 10.26
C ASP A 39 12.01 4.69 9.39
N ALA A 40 13.19 5.14 9.82
CA ALA A 40 14.45 4.91 9.11
C ALA A 40 14.88 3.42 9.04
N ASN A 41 14.25 2.54 9.81
CA ASN A 41 14.46 1.10 9.77
C ASN A 41 13.39 0.37 8.94
N GLY A 42 12.38 1.10 8.45
CA GLY A 42 11.22 0.50 7.78
C GLY A 42 10.10 0.08 8.72
N ASP A 43 10.18 0.42 10.01
CA ASP A 43 9.24 -0.01 11.04
C ASP A 43 8.08 0.99 11.24
N GLY A 44 6.98 0.51 11.83
CA GLY A 44 5.77 1.30 12.10
C GLY A 44 5.00 1.69 10.83
N GLY A 45 4.23 2.78 10.90
CA GLY A 45 3.49 3.32 9.75
C GLY A 45 2.18 2.61 9.41
N VAL A 46 1.67 2.87 8.21
CA VAL A 46 0.43 2.29 7.65
C VAL A 46 0.82 1.35 6.52
N ALA A 47 0.46 0.07 6.62
CA ALA A 47 0.69 -0.93 5.60
C ALA A 47 -0.49 -1.00 4.63
N ILE A 48 -0.22 -0.95 3.34
CA ILE A 48 -1.19 -1.21 2.28
C ILE A 48 -0.66 -2.41 1.50
N GLY A 49 -1.42 -3.50 1.48
CA GLY A 49 -0.99 -4.74 0.84
C GLY A 49 -2.06 -5.35 -0.06
N LEU A 50 -1.57 -6.11 -1.04
CA LEU A 50 -2.34 -6.80 -2.05
C LEU A 50 -2.14 -8.31 -1.90
N SER A 51 -3.23 -9.08 -1.88
CA SER A 51 -3.25 -10.54 -1.77
C SER A 51 -4.41 -11.12 -2.58
N ASP A 52 -4.58 -12.45 -2.58
CA ASP A 52 -5.73 -13.12 -3.21
C ASP A 52 -7.09 -12.70 -2.61
N ALA A 53 -7.09 -12.24 -1.36
CA ALA A 53 -8.31 -11.73 -0.70
C ALA A 53 -8.69 -10.32 -1.17
N GLY A 54 -7.78 -9.61 -1.84
CA GLY A 54 -7.94 -8.21 -2.24
C GLY A 54 -6.92 -7.27 -1.57
N LEU A 55 -7.25 -5.98 -1.58
CA LEU A 55 -6.46 -4.91 -1.00
C LEU A 55 -6.76 -4.77 0.50
N VAL A 56 -5.73 -4.71 1.33
CA VAL A 56 -5.83 -4.54 2.79
C VAL A 56 -5.08 -3.28 3.19
N VAL A 57 -5.71 -2.48 4.05
CA VAL A 57 -5.07 -1.35 4.74
C VAL A 57 -4.99 -1.68 6.22
N ASP A 58 -3.77 -1.85 6.75
CA ASP A 58 -3.47 -2.34 8.09
C ASP A 58 -4.28 -3.59 8.50
N GLU A 59 -5.19 -3.44 9.46
CA GLU A 59 -6.03 -4.50 10.03
C GLU A 59 -7.49 -4.40 9.54
N GLN A 60 -7.76 -3.56 8.55
CA GLN A 60 -9.08 -3.45 7.96
C GLN A 60 -9.43 -4.70 7.15
N PRO A 61 -10.73 -5.04 7.01
CA PRO A 61 -11.16 -6.10 6.12
C PRO A 61 -10.65 -5.88 4.68
N PRO A 62 -10.28 -6.94 3.95
CA PRO A 62 -9.85 -6.82 2.57
C PRO A 62 -10.99 -6.29 1.69
N VAL A 63 -10.64 -5.40 0.77
CA VAL A 63 -11.53 -4.93 -0.28
C VAL A 63 -11.22 -5.70 -1.56
N PRO A 64 -12.19 -6.44 -2.12
CA PRO A 64 -12.00 -7.15 -3.38
C PRO A 64 -11.65 -6.19 -4.52
N LEU A 65 -10.73 -6.62 -5.38
CA LEU A 65 -10.38 -5.90 -6.60
C LEU A 65 -10.84 -6.70 -7.83
N ALA A 66 -11.08 -6.00 -8.94
CA ALA A 66 -11.50 -6.63 -10.19
C ALA A 66 -10.32 -7.26 -10.96
N ASP A 67 -9.10 -6.78 -10.71
CA ASP A 67 -7.85 -7.23 -11.33
C ASP A 67 -6.90 -7.75 -10.24
N GLU A 68 -5.98 -8.63 -10.62
CA GLU A 68 -4.91 -9.15 -9.76
C GLU A 68 -3.80 -8.11 -9.51
N ASN A 69 -3.76 -7.05 -10.33
CA ASN A 69 -2.94 -5.86 -10.17
C ASN A 69 -3.77 -4.73 -9.55
N ALA A 70 -3.12 -3.85 -8.80
CA ALA A 70 -3.77 -2.68 -8.23
C ALA A 70 -3.09 -1.39 -8.68
N GLU A 71 -3.87 -0.42 -9.14
CA GLU A 71 -3.42 0.96 -9.31
C GLU A 71 -3.97 1.82 -8.16
N LEU A 72 -3.07 2.29 -7.29
CA LEU A 72 -3.40 3.10 -6.13
C LEU A 72 -3.04 4.56 -6.36
N HIS A 73 -3.95 5.43 -5.98
CA HIS A 73 -3.72 6.85 -5.79
C HIS A 73 -3.85 7.16 -4.29
N ILE A 74 -2.75 7.57 -3.68
CA ILE A 74 -2.63 7.73 -2.23
C ILE A 74 -2.37 9.20 -1.92
N PHE A 75 -3.17 9.75 -1.01
CA PHE A 75 -2.94 11.08 -0.43
C PHE A 75 -2.53 10.91 1.04
N LEU A 76 -1.41 11.52 1.39
CA LEU A 76 -0.91 11.60 2.75
C LEU A 76 -0.95 13.07 3.18
N ASP A 77 -1.70 13.40 4.24
CA ASP A 77 -1.58 14.68 4.95
C ASP A 77 -1.45 14.44 6.46
N ARG A 78 -0.23 14.59 6.97
CA ARG A 78 0.14 14.50 8.38
C ARG A 78 -0.36 13.25 9.09
N CYS A 79 -1.62 13.20 9.53
CA CYS A 79 -2.22 12.05 10.21
C CYS A 79 -3.24 11.28 9.38
N VAL A 80 -3.59 11.76 8.18
CA VAL A 80 -4.60 11.16 7.31
C VAL A 80 -3.91 10.47 6.13
N VAL A 81 -4.35 9.25 5.84
CA VAL A 81 -4.01 8.49 4.63
C VAL A 81 -5.31 8.17 3.93
N GLU A 82 -5.44 8.62 2.68
CA GLU A 82 -6.55 8.27 1.80
C GLU A 82 -6.00 7.41 0.66
N VAL A 83 -6.64 6.26 0.41
CA VAL A 83 -6.24 5.29 -0.61
C VAL A 83 -7.39 5.08 -1.57
N PHE A 84 -7.17 5.39 -2.84
CA PHE A 84 -8.12 5.15 -3.92
C PHE A 84 -7.55 4.06 -4.82
N ALA A 85 -8.26 2.93 -4.94
CA ALA A 85 -7.90 1.85 -5.85
C ALA A 85 -8.68 1.97 -7.18
N ASP A 86 -8.01 1.70 -8.29
CA ASP A 86 -8.59 1.54 -9.64
C ASP A 86 -9.51 2.70 -10.06
N GLY A 87 -9.09 3.93 -9.72
CA GLY A 87 -9.84 5.15 -10.02
C GLY A 87 -11.11 5.35 -9.17
N GLY A 88 -11.14 4.77 -7.97
CA GLY A 88 -12.28 4.83 -7.05
C GLY A 88 -13.36 3.80 -7.33
N ARG A 89 -13.08 2.83 -8.20
CA ARG A 89 -13.97 1.70 -8.51
C ARG A 89 -13.55 0.51 -7.65
N VAL A 90 -14.18 0.39 -6.50
CA VAL A 90 -14.09 -0.83 -5.67
C VAL A 90 -15.38 -1.63 -5.85
N ALA A 91 -15.24 -2.94 -6.08
CA ALA A 91 -16.30 -3.85 -6.49
C ALA A 91 -17.19 -4.30 -5.32
#